data_AF-A0A183BSG3-F1
#
_entry.id   AF-A0A183BSG3-F1
#
_cell.length_a   1.000
_cell.length_b   1.000
_cell.length_c   1.000
_cell.angle_alpha   90.00
_cell.angle_beta   90.00
_cell.angle_gamma   90.00
#
_symmetry.space_group_name_H-M   'P 1'
#
loop_
_entity.id
_entity.type
_entity.pdbx_description
1 polymer ?
#
loop_
_entity_poly.entity_id
_entity_poly.type
_entity_poly.pdbx_seq_one_letter_code
_entity_poly.pdbx_strand_id
1 'polypeptide(L)'
;MVSEPVENDADDQQQQQKFVFSNLRFVVSEEKCETRRDKRNKFNGRDVRRLLEKAEQRGQRMERIRTNNPQKAQCVERNVAWERAFRRVTGQKVKDNVQMLKKGVIRKAKNKQRKKRKWDERKQMVEVDKERRMEKKKENVEKRKRQTTEKRKTRKKK
;
A
#
# COMPACT_ATOMS: atom_id res chain seq x y z
N MET A 1 -30.12 67.74 -44.33
CA MET A 1 -29.63 67.03 -45.55
C MET A 1 -28.18 66.71 -45.26
N VAL A 2 -27.79 65.47 -45.00
CA VAL A 2 -27.98 64.28 -45.84
C VAL A 2 -28.27 63.06 -44.96
N SER A 3 -29.12 62.21 -45.52
CA SER A 3 -29.78 61.02 -44.98
C SER A 3 -28.86 59.94 -44.39
N GLU A 4 -29.34 59.32 -43.31
CA GLU A 4 -29.02 57.92 -43.00
C GLU A 4 -29.58 57.00 -44.10
N PRO A 5 -28.91 55.85 -44.31
CA PRO A 5 -29.64 54.59 -44.25
C PRO A 5 -28.91 53.60 -43.33
N VAL A 6 -29.60 53.14 -42.29
CA VAL A 6 -30.27 51.82 -42.25
C VAL A 6 -29.27 50.67 -42.11
N GLU A 7 -29.33 50.08 -40.93
CA GLU A 7 -28.87 48.79 -40.46
C GLU A 7 -28.40 47.80 -41.54
N ASN A 8 -27.20 47.25 -41.31
CA ASN A 8 -26.86 45.90 -41.73
C ASN A 8 -26.17 45.22 -40.55
N ASP A 9 -26.96 44.77 -39.57
CA ASP A 9 -26.58 43.68 -38.69
C ASP A 9 -26.51 42.40 -39.55
N ALA A 10 -25.40 42.25 -40.27
CA ALA A 10 -25.11 41.06 -41.03
C ALA A 10 -24.74 39.93 -40.07
N ASP A 11 -25.77 39.20 -39.66
CA ASP A 11 -25.80 37.76 -39.57
C ASP A 11 -24.59 37.12 -38.86
N ASP A 12 -24.67 37.15 -37.54
CA ASP A 12 -24.00 36.23 -36.61
C ASP A 12 -24.55 34.80 -36.82
N GLN A 13 -24.44 34.29 -38.05
CA GLN A 13 -24.66 32.88 -38.35
C GLN A 13 -23.44 32.14 -37.84
N GLN A 14 -23.47 31.87 -36.54
CA GLN A 14 -23.05 30.60 -36.00
C GLN A 14 -23.54 29.54 -37.00
N GLN A 15 -22.66 29.10 -37.89
CA GLN A 15 -22.82 27.83 -38.55
C GLN A 15 -22.79 26.82 -37.41
N GLN A 16 -23.96 26.60 -36.81
CA GLN A 16 -24.25 25.46 -35.99
C GLN A 16 -24.03 24.29 -36.93
N GLN A 17 -22.78 23.81 -37.00
CA GLN A 17 -22.51 22.51 -37.56
C GLN A 17 -23.40 21.57 -36.76
N LYS A 18 -24.53 21.19 -37.37
CA LYS A 18 -25.45 20.19 -36.85
C LYS A 18 -24.65 18.90 -36.85
N PHE A 19 -23.90 18.68 -35.79
CA PHE A 19 -23.23 17.41 -35.54
C PHE A 19 -24.35 16.38 -35.43
N VAL A 20 -24.61 15.66 -36.51
CA VAL A 20 -25.58 14.58 -36.51
C VAL A 20 -24.93 13.42 -35.75
N PHE A 21 -25.26 13.31 -34.47
CA PHE A 21 -24.74 12.28 -33.58
C PHE A 21 -25.09 10.84 -34.02
N SER A 22 -25.96 10.66 -35.03
CA SER A 22 -26.34 9.34 -35.56
C SER A 22 -25.19 8.58 -36.23
N ASN A 23 -24.15 9.27 -36.68
CA ASN A 23 -22.99 8.65 -37.35
C ASN A 23 -21.76 8.53 -36.45
N LEU A 24 -21.86 8.96 -35.18
CA LEU A 24 -20.84 8.66 -34.18
C LEU A 24 -21.00 7.19 -33.74
N ARG A 25 -20.29 6.29 -34.45
CA ARG A 25 -19.99 4.98 -33.87
C ARG A 25 -19.12 5.21 -32.64
N PHE A 26 -19.73 5.17 -31.47
CA PHE A 26 -19.01 4.90 -30.23
C PHE A 26 -18.39 3.52 -30.35
N VAL A 27 -17.16 3.47 -30.88
CA VAL A 27 -16.28 2.35 -30.58
C VAL A 27 -16.04 2.48 -29.09
N VAL A 28 -16.85 1.79 -28.30
CA VAL A 28 -16.52 1.44 -26.93
C VAL A 28 -15.22 0.68 -27.07
N SER A 29 -14.11 1.40 -26.96
CA SER A 29 -12.79 0.79 -27.00
C SER A 29 -12.80 -0.15 -25.81
N GLU A 30 -12.86 -1.45 -26.09
CA GLU A 30 -12.71 -2.48 -25.07
C GLU A 30 -11.55 -2.04 -24.19
N GLU A 31 -11.79 -1.92 -22.88
CA GLU A 31 -10.79 -1.45 -21.93
C GLU A 31 -9.50 -2.20 -22.22
N LYS A 32 -8.50 -1.53 -22.81
CA LYS A 32 -7.27 -2.20 -23.22
C LYS A 32 -6.74 -2.92 -21.99
N CYS A 33 -6.65 -4.25 -22.06
CA CYS A 33 -6.10 -5.04 -20.99
C CYS A 33 -4.70 -4.52 -20.68
N GLU A 34 -4.55 -3.85 -19.54
CA GLU A 34 -3.30 -3.21 -19.18
C GLU A 34 -2.17 -4.23 -19.17
N THR A 35 -1.03 -3.87 -19.76
CA THR A 35 0.10 -4.78 -19.80
C THR A 35 0.63 -5.03 -18.38
N ARG A 36 1.37 -6.13 -18.20
CA ARG A 36 2.05 -6.41 -16.93
C ARG A 36 2.95 -5.24 -16.49
N ARG A 37 3.55 -4.51 -17.44
CA ARG A 37 4.42 -3.36 -17.17
C ARG A 37 3.63 -2.18 -16.62
N ASP A 38 2.46 -1.88 -17.20
CA ASP A 38 1.62 -0.77 -16.78
C ASP A 38 1.08 -1.00 -15.36
N LYS A 39 0.59 -2.21 -15.10
CA LYS A 39 0.18 -2.64 -13.75
C LYS A 39 1.33 -2.51 -12.74
N ARG A 40 2.54 -2.86 -13.17
CA ARG A 40 3.76 -2.79 -12.35
C ARG A 40 4.20 -1.35 -12.09
N ASN A 41 3.89 -0.38 -12.95
CA ASN A 41 4.30 1.01 -12.81
C ASN A 41 3.37 1.85 -11.91
N LYS A 42 2.14 1.37 -11.67
CA LYS A 42 1.17 2.06 -10.81
C LYS A 42 1.69 2.26 -9.37
N PHE A 43 1.26 3.37 -8.76
CA PHE A 43 1.46 3.69 -7.35
C PHE A 43 0.34 3.10 -6.48
N ASN A 44 0.03 1.83 -6.72
CA ASN A 44 -0.96 1.05 -5.98
C ASN A 44 -0.28 -0.18 -5.36
N GLY A 45 -0.96 -0.83 -4.41
CA GLY A 45 -0.48 -2.05 -3.76
C GLY A 45 -0.04 -1.90 -2.30
N ARG A 46 0.55 -2.98 -1.77
CA ARG A 46 0.86 -3.17 -0.34
C ARG A 46 2.37 -3.07 -0.02
N ASP A 47 3.23 -3.12 -1.02
CA ASP A 47 4.68 -3.15 -0.88
C ASP A 47 5.25 -1.74 -0.72
N VAL A 48 5.32 -1.30 0.54
CA VAL A 48 5.72 0.08 0.90
C VAL A 48 7.15 0.40 0.48
N ARG A 49 8.09 -0.56 0.59
CA ARG A 49 9.50 -0.36 0.18
C ARG A 49 9.62 -0.05 -1.30
N ARG A 50 8.91 -0.83 -2.11
CA ARG A 50 8.91 -0.68 -3.57
C ARG A 50 8.21 0.61 -4.02
N LEU A 51 7.14 1.01 -3.33
CA LEU A 51 6.48 2.29 -3.58
C LEU A 51 7.41 3.47 -3.24
N LEU A 52 8.22 3.35 -2.18
CA LEU A 52 9.21 4.37 -1.81
C LEU A 52 10.26 4.54 -2.90
N GLU A 53 10.87 3.44 -3.34
CA GLU A 53 11.87 3.43 -4.40
C GLU A 53 11.34 4.08 -5.70
N LYS A 54 10.12 3.73 -6.10
CA LYS A 54 9.46 4.35 -7.27
C LYS A 54 9.24 5.85 -7.08
N ALA A 55 8.84 6.28 -5.89
CA ALA A 55 8.59 7.69 -5.61
C ALA A 55 9.90 8.50 -5.69
N GLU A 56 10.99 7.92 -5.17
CA GLU A 56 12.34 8.50 -5.25
C GLU A 56 12.86 8.56 -6.70
N GLN A 57 12.74 7.46 -7.45
CA GLN A 57 13.10 7.43 -8.88
C GLN A 57 12.30 8.45 -9.70
N ARG A 58 11.00 8.61 -9.41
CA ARG A 58 10.16 9.62 -10.06
C ARG A 58 10.64 11.04 -9.74
N GLY A 59 10.97 11.32 -8.47
CA GLY A 59 11.54 12.59 -8.05
C GLY A 59 12.84 12.92 -8.78
N GLN A 60 13.79 11.97 -8.80
CA GLN A 60 15.06 12.12 -9.52
C GLN A 60 14.86 12.35 -11.02
N ARG A 61 13.90 11.65 -11.65
CA ARG A 61 13.57 11.88 -13.07
C ARG A 61 13.06 13.29 -13.32
N MET A 62 12.20 13.81 -12.44
CA MET A 62 11.69 15.17 -12.56
C MET A 62 12.81 16.20 -12.36
N GLU A 63 13.70 15.98 -11.40
CA GLU A 63 14.85 16.83 -11.15
C GLU A 63 15.81 16.89 -12.35
N ARG A 64 16.12 15.74 -12.97
CA ARG A 64 16.89 15.70 -14.23
C ARG A 64 16.23 16.44 -15.38
N ILE A 65 14.89 16.43 -15.46
CA ILE A 65 14.17 17.19 -16.50
C ILE A 65 14.25 18.69 -16.20
N ARG A 66 14.13 19.09 -14.92
CA ARG A 66 14.26 20.49 -14.49
C ARG A 66 15.64 21.07 -14.81
N THR A 67 16.72 20.31 -14.57
CA THR A 67 18.10 20.76 -14.88
C THR A 67 18.31 20.94 -16.38
N ASN A 68 17.75 20.06 -17.20
CA ASN A 68 17.96 20.11 -18.65
C ASN A 68 17.04 21.13 -19.34
N ASN A 69 15.76 21.19 -18.96
CA ASN A 69 14.74 22.02 -19.62
C ASN A 69 13.61 22.43 -18.65
N PRO A 70 13.62 23.65 -18.10
CA PRO A 70 12.63 24.08 -17.10
C PRO A 70 11.20 24.19 -17.66
N GLN A 71 11.03 24.66 -18.90
CA GLN A 71 9.71 24.77 -19.52
C GLN A 71 9.06 23.40 -19.73
N LYS A 72 9.83 22.41 -20.21
CA LYS A 72 9.34 21.03 -20.36
C LYS A 72 8.99 20.41 -19.01
N ALA A 73 9.74 20.72 -17.96
CA ALA A 73 9.44 20.24 -16.60
C ALA A 73 8.07 20.74 -16.11
N GLN A 74 7.76 22.03 -16.28
CA GLN A 74 6.48 22.60 -15.87
C GLN A 74 5.28 21.95 -16.60
N CYS A 75 5.40 21.73 -17.91
CA CYS A 75 4.37 21.04 -18.69
C CYS A 75 4.15 19.60 -18.19
N VAL A 76 5.24 18.86 -17.92
CA VAL A 76 5.15 17.49 -17.40
C VAL A 76 4.55 17.47 -15.99
N GLU A 77 4.92 18.40 -15.11
CA GLU A 77 4.36 18.51 -13.77
C GLU A 77 2.86 18.78 -13.79
N ARG A 78 2.42 19.71 -14.65
CA ARG A 78 1.00 20.01 -14.86
C ARG A 78 0.24 18.76 -15.33
N ASN A 79 0.76 18.07 -16.34
CA ASN A 79 0.13 16.85 -16.87
C ASN A 79 0.05 15.75 -15.81
N VAL A 80 1.12 15.57 -15.03
CA VAL A 80 1.15 14.61 -13.90
C VAL A 80 0.14 14.98 -12.82
N ALA A 81 -0.03 16.27 -12.50
CA ALA A 81 -1.00 16.73 -11.51
C ALA A 81 -2.43 16.44 -11.97
N TRP A 82 -2.76 16.72 -13.24
CA TRP A 82 -4.06 16.39 -13.82
C TRP A 82 -4.32 14.89 -13.85
N GLU A 83 -3.35 14.09 -14.27
CA GLU A 83 -3.48 12.63 -14.27
C GLU A 83 -3.71 12.08 -12.85
N ARG A 84 -3.02 12.65 -11.85
CA ARG A 84 -3.21 12.30 -10.44
C ARG A 84 -4.61 12.65 -9.96
N ALA A 85 -5.13 13.83 -10.31
CA ALA A 85 -6.48 14.25 -9.96
C ALA A 85 -7.53 13.32 -10.60
N PHE A 86 -7.39 13.04 -11.89
CA PHE A 86 -8.28 12.13 -12.62
C PHE A 86 -8.29 10.73 -12.01
N ARG A 87 -7.13 10.16 -11.69
CA ARG A 87 -7.03 8.84 -11.02
C ARG A 87 -7.70 8.81 -9.65
N ARG A 88 -7.70 9.92 -8.91
CA ARG A 88 -8.41 10.00 -7.63
C ARG A 88 -9.91 10.06 -7.81
N VAL A 89 -10.40 10.82 -8.79
CA VAL A 89 -11.82 10.93 -9.13
C VAL A 89 -12.38 9.58 -9.58
N THR A 90 -11.62 8.81 -10.38
CA THR A 90 -11.99 7.43 -10.76
C THR A 90 -11.92 6.42 -9.60
N GLY A 91 -11.58 6.86 -8.38
CA GLY A 91 -11.56 6.03 -7.17
C GLY A 91 -10.24 5.27 -6.93
N GLN A 92 -9.21 5.49 -7.75
CA GLN A 92 -7.92 4.81 -7.55
C GLN A 92 -7.11 5.48 -6.42
N LYS A 93 -6.67 4.65 -5.45
CA LYS A 93 -5.82 5.09 -4.34
C LYS A 93 -4.37 5.29 -4.78
N VAL A 94 -3.98 6.53 -5.04
CA VAL A 94 -2.60 6.90 -5.43
C VAL A 94 -1.71 7.06 -4.19
N LYS A 95 -0.68 6.19 -4.03
CA LYS A 95 0.25 6.18 -2.88
C LYS A 95 1.65 6.65 -3.27
N ASP A 96 1.82 7.94 -3.50
CA ASP A 96 3.04 8.57 -4.01
C ASP A 96 3.79 9.44 -2.97
N ASN A 97 3.22 9.68 -1.78
CA ASN A 97 3.83 10.53 -0.75
C ASN A 97 5.03 9.86 -0.04
N VAL A 98 6.25 10.35 -0.30
CA VAL A 98 7.53 9.83 0.25
C VAL A 98 7.54 9.76 1.78
N GLN A 99 7.14 10.84 2.46
CA GLN A 99 7.12 10.92 3.93
C GLN A 99 6.23 9.84 4.56
N MET A 100 5.05 9.60 3.98
CA MET A 100 4.13 8.56 4.44
C MET A 100 4.67 7.15 4.17
N LEU A 101 5.34 6.96 3.03
CA LEU A 101 5.96 5.68 2.66
C LEU A 101 7.12 5.35 3.61
N LYS A 102 7.99 6.30 3.95
CA LYS A 102 9.04 6.14 4.97
C LYS A 102 8.46 5.72 6.32
N LYS A 103 7.43 6.43 6.81
CA LYS A 103 6.68 6.04 8.03
C LYS A 103 6.07 4.64 7.91
N GLY A 104 5.56 4.28 6.73
CA GLY A 104 5.02 2.95 6.46
C GLY A 104 6.06 1.83 6.56
N VAL A 105 7.29 2.05 6.07
CA VAL A 105 8.41 1.10 6.22
C VAL A 105 8.73 0.89 7.69
N ILE A 106 8.84 1.96 8.48
CA ILE A 106 9.10 1.89 9.93
C ILE A 106 8.00 1.11 10.64
N ARG A 107 6.73 1.41 10.36
CA ARG A 107 5.58 0.69 10.94
C ARG A 107 5.61 -0.80 10.61
N LYS A 108 5.95 -1.17 9.37
CA LYS A 108 6.10 -2.57 8.97
C LYS A 108 7.22 -3.27 9.74
N ALA A 109 8.36 -2.60 9.93
CA ALA A 109 9.47 -3.14 10.74
C ALA A 109 9.07 -3.34 12.21
N LYS A 110 8.47 -2.32 12.84
CA LYS A 110 7.96 -2.41 14.22
C LYS A 110 6.94 -3.54 14.39
N ASN A 111 6.02 -3.71 13.43
CA ASN A 111 5.06 -4.80 13.49
C ASN A 111 5.72 -6.18 13.39
N LYS A 112 6.74 -6.34 12.54
CA LYS A 112 7.53 -7.58 12.47
C LYS A 112 8.24 -7.86 13.80
N GLN A 113 8.84 -6.85 14.41
CA GLN A 113 9.50 -6.99 15.72
C GLN A 113 8.50 -7.39 16.82
N ARG A 114 7.32 -6.74 16.89
CA ARG A 114 6.26 -7.12 17.84
C ARG A 114 5.80 -8.56 17.65
N LYS A 115 5.63 -9.00 16.40
CA LYS A 115 5.26 -10.39 16.09
C LYS A 115 6.36 -11.36 16.51
N LYS A 116 7.62 -11.05 16.22
CA LYS A 116 8.77 -11.85 16.65
C LYS A 116 8.79 -12.00 18.17
N ARG A 117 8.72 -10.89 18.91
CA ARG A 117 8.71 -10.89 20.38
C ARG A 117 7.58 -11.74 20.96
N LYS A 118 6.34 -11.57 20.47
CA LYS A 118 5.20 -12.39 20.90
C LYS A 118 5.40 -13.88 20.63
N TRP A 119 6.06 -14.21 19.52
CA TRP A 119 6.34 -15.59 19.16
C TRP A 119 7.41 -16.16 20.10
N ASP A 120 8.47 -15.40 20.39
CA ASP A 120 9.53 -15.78 21.33
C ASP A 120 8.99 -15.96 22.76
N GLU A 121 8.14 -15.04 23.23
CA GLU A 121 7.42 -15.12 24.53
C GLU A 121 6.60 -16.43 24.62
N ARG A 122 5.88 -16.80 23.55
CA ARG A 122 5.12 -18.06 23.50
C ARG A 122 6.04 -19.29 23.57
N LYS A 123 7.18 -19.25 22.89
CA LYS A 123 8.19 -20.32 22.90
C LYS A 123 8.71 -20.54 24.32
N GLN A 124 9.04 -19.46 25.00
CA GLN A 124 9.52 -19.47 26.39
C GLN A 124 8.44 -20.00 27.34
N MET A 125 7.20 -19.52 27.23
CA MET A 125 6.08 -20.01 28.04
C MET A 125 5.88 -21.51 27.88
N VAL A 126 5.92 -22.02 26.64
CA VAL A 126 5.80 -23.45 26.36
C VAL A 126 6.94 -24.25 27.01
N GLU A 127 8.16 -23.73 27.01
CA GLU A 127 9.30 -24.42 27.63
C GLU A 127 9.19 -24.45 29.15
N VAL A 128 8.84 -23.32 29.78
CA VAL A 128 8.56 -23.24 31.22
C VAL A 128 7.45 -24.20 31.64
N ASP A 129 6.38 -24.31 30.85
CA ASP A 129 5.28 -25.23 31.13
C ASP A 129 5.72 -26.70 31.04
N LYS A 130 6.61 -27.05 30.10
CA LYS A 130 7.18 -28.39 30.03
C LYS A 130 8.05 -28.67 31.25
N GLU A 131 8.95 -27.75 31.60
CA GLU A 131 9.84 -27.88 32.76
C GLU A 131 9.03 -28.06 34.04
N ARG A 132 8.02 -27.22 34.27
CA ARG A 132 7.12 -27.31 35.43
C ARG A 132 6.39 -28.65 35.50
N ARG A 133 5.94 -29.19 34.35
CA ARG A 133 5.30 -30.52 34.32
C ARG A 133 6.30 -31.63 34.64
N MET A 134 7.54 -31.51 34.15
CA MET A 134 8.60 -32.48 34.42
C MET A 134 9.07 -32.44 35.88
N GLU A 135 9.18 -31.25 36.47
CA GLU A 135 9.49 -31.06 37.89
C GLU A 135 8.42 -31.70 38.79
N LYS A 136 7.14 -31.41 38.55
CA LYS A 136 6.03 -32.07 39.28
C LYS A 136 6.08 -33.59 39.16
N LYS A 137 6.44 -34.13 37.99
CA LYS A 137 6.62 -35.57 37.81
C LYS A 137 7.78 -36.10 38.65
N LYS A 138 8.93 -35.41 38.68
CA LYS A 138 10.10 -35.78 39.51
C LYS A 138 9.73 -35.78 40.99
N GLU A 139 9.11 -34.72 41.49
CA GLU A 139 8.65 -34.61 42.88
C GLU A 139 7.69 -35.75 43.27
N ASN A 140 6.72 -36.05 42.42
CA ASN A 140 5.78 -37.15 42.66
C ASN A 140 6.48 -38.52 42.70
N VAL A 141 7.44 -38.75 41.81
CA VAL A 141 8.25 -39.98 41.79
C VAL A 141 9.10 -40.08 43.05
N GLU A 142 9.75 -38.99 43.47
CA GLU A 142 10.52 -38.95 44.72
C GLU A 142 9.65 -39.21 45.95
N LYS A 143 8.48 -38.57 46.03
CA LYS A 143 7.52 -38.80 47.11
C LYS A 143 7.08 -40.26 47.18
N ARG A 144 6.79 -40.90 46.04
CA ARG A 144 6.48 -42.34 45.98
C ARG A 144 7.66 -43.21 46.43
N LYS A 145 8.89 -42.88 46.03
CA LYS A 145 10.11 -43.59 46.48
C LYS A 145 10.27 -43.49 48.00
N ARG A 146 10.20 -42.27 48.56
CA ARG A 146 10.31 -42.01 50.01
C ARG A 146 9.22 -42.75 50.80
N GLN A 147 7.97 -42.70 50.36
CA GLN A 147 6.88 -43.45 50.99
C GLN A 147 7.12 -44.97 50.96
N THR A 148 7.63 -45.49 49.85
CA THR A 148 7.94 -46.92 49.72
C THR A 148 9.08 -47.34 50.66
N THR A 149 10.13 -46.53 50.78
CA THR A 149 11.24 -46.79 51.71
C THR A 149 10.79 -46.71 53.16
N GLU A 150 9.98 -45.71 53.55
CA GLU A 150 9.47 -45.60 54.92
C GLU A 150 8.54 -46.78 55.28
N LYS A 151 7.63 -47.19 54.37
CA LYS A 151 6.81 -48.40 54.55
C LYS A 151 7.65 -49.67 54.72
N ARG A 152 8.78 -49.78 54.02
CA ARG A 152 9.71 -50.92 54.18
C ARG A 152 10.41 -50.88 55.54
N LYS A 153 10.82 -49.69 56.02
CA LYS A 153 11.44 -49.52 57.34
C LYS A 153 10.47 -49.85 58.48
N THR A 154 9.22 -49.40 58.40
CA THR A 154 8.21 -49.69 59.44
C THR A 154 7.88 -51.17 59.51
N ARG A 155 7.79 -51.88 58.38
CA ARG A 155 7.60 -53.34 58.33
C ARG A 155 8.77 -54.13 58.94
N LYS A 156 10.00 -53.60 58.93
CA LYS A 156 11.18 -54.26 59.51
C LYS A 156 11.33 -54.02 61.01
N LYS A 157 10.69 -52.99 61.56
CA LYS A 157 10.70 -52.66 63.00
C LYS A 157 9.59 -53.35 63.80
N LYS A 158 8.66 -54.00 63.11
CA LYS A 158 7.54 -54.75 63.68
C LYS A 158 7.86 -56.24 63.58
#